data_AF-A0A950UHU7-F1
#
_entry.id   AF-A0A950UHU7-F1
#
_cell.length_a   1.000
_cell.length_b   1.000
_cell.length_c   1.000
_cell.angle_alpha   90.00
_cell.angle_beta   90.00
_cell.angle_gamma   90.00
#
_symmetry.space_group_name_H-M   'P 1'
#
loop_
_entity.id
_entity.type
_entity.pdbx_description
1 polymer ?
#
loop_
_entity_poly.entity_id
_entity_poly.type
_entity_poly.pdbx_seq_one_letter_code
_entity_poly.pdbx_strand_id
1 'polypeptide(L)'
;MSGAPHDDPSERSTDAGTESGGVKHPSGYAAARLALLGGEYRPGPSRRSELARLTDAWLGRLFDTAAQEAGVEAGCSLVAVGGYGRSELSPRSDLDLLLLHDGPSDGKGGKDGKAVAPLADRLWYPIWDLGLDLDHSVRTPLQARETAATDLKVHLGLLDARHIAGDAALTASLRTAVLADWRAQAPKRLPELHEMCVERAHRQGELSYLLEPDLKEARGGLRDATVLRAVAASWLADAPRKGLEEACTRLLDARDALHLVTGRATDRLALQEQESVAARLGLLDADALLRQIYEAARTIAYASDVTWREVGRVLRARTGRPRLRGLLGRSRREHIPPKAGAETPAERTPLAEGVVEHEGEAVLARTARPERDPVLPLRAAAAAAQAGLPLSPYAVRHLAATARPLPTPWPAEAREQLVTLLGAGEATVPVWEALEAEGLITRLLPDWERVRCRPQRNPVHRWT
;
A
#
# COMPACT_ATOMS: atom_id res chain seq x y z
N MET A 1 -77.92 -31.36 31.03
CA MET A 1 -76.74 -30.54 31.38
C MET A 1 -76.79 -29.32 30.45
N SER A 2 -77.65 -28.33 30.76
CA SER A 2 -77.30 -27.06 31.44
C SER A 2 -76.14 -26.35 30.74
N GLY A 3 -76.24 -25.19 30.10
CA GLY A 3 -77.29 -24.21 29.87
C GLY A 3 -76.60 -23.03 29.14
N ALA A 4 -77.28 -22.38 28.19
CA ALA A 4 -76.89 -21.07 27.64
C ALA A 4 -77.08 -19.97 28.73
N PRO A 5 -76.63 -18.69 28.61
CA PRO A 5 -76.88 -17.82 27.45
C PRO A 5 -75.88 -16.65 27.18
N HIS A 6 -76.20 -15.83 26.15
CA HIS A 6 -76.17 -14.34 26.01
C HIS A 6 -75.14 -13.48 26.80
N ASP A 7 -74.59 -12.35 26.33
CA ASP A 7 -75.06 -11.27 25.45
C ASP A 7 -73.88 -10.37 24.98
N ASP A 8 -74.05 -9.73 23.82
CA ASP A 8 -73.30 -8.58 23.28
C ASP A 8 -73.87 -7.26 23.89
N PRO A 9 -73.16 -6.11 24.00
CA PRO A 9 -73.18 -5.13 22.89
C PRO A 9 -72.04 -4.06 22.81
N SER A 10 -71.79 -3.62 21.56
CA SER A 10 -71.64 -2.22 21.07
C SER A 10 -70.50 -1.27 21.53
N GLU A 11 -69.77 -0.80 20.52
CA GLU A 11 -69.24 0.56 20.22
C GLU A 11 -69.24 1.70 21.27
N ARG A 12 -68.06 2.32 21.46
CA ARG A 12 -67.79 3.79 21.53
C ARG A 12 -66.26 4.01 21.51
N SER A 13 -65.73 4.62 20.45
CA SER A 13 -65.34 6.05 20.35
C SER A 13 -64.02 6.42 21.04
N THR A 14 -63.03 6.76 20.18
CA THR A 14 -62.02 7.82 20.32
C THR A 14 -61.17 7.87 21.59
N ASP A 15 -59.87 7.58 21.47
CA ASP A 15 -58.91 8.64 21.76
C ASP A 15 -57.61 8.48 20.95
N ALA A 16 -57.19 9.61 20.38
CA ALA A 16 -55.99 9.75 19.59
C ALA A 16 -54.79 9.87 20.55
N GLY A 17 -54.07 8.77 20.73
CA GLY A 17 -52.82 8.72 21.47
C GLY A 17 -51.62 8.94 20.55
N THR A 18 -51.26 10.20 20.37
CA THR A 18 -50.03 10.75 19.82
C THR A 18 -48.81 9.82 19.93
N GLU A 19 -48.43 9.15 18.84
CA GLU A 19 -47.08 8.56 18.71
C GLU A 19 -46.06 9.67 18.46
N SER A 20 -45.55 10.23 19.55
CA SER A 20 -44.42 11.15 19.53
C SER A 20 -43.11 10.39 19.28
N GLY A 21 -42.49 10.65 18.13
CA GLY A 21 -41.04 10.89 18.04
C GLY A 21 -40.10 9.76 18.43
N GLY A 22 -40.25 8.57 17.85
CA GLY A 22 -39.17 7.57 17.83
C GLY A 22 -38.22 7.82 16.66
N VAL A 23 -36.97 8.20 16.93
CA VAL A 23 -35.89 8.21 15.93
C VAL A 23 -35.83 6.82 15.27
N LYS A 24 -36.07 6.74 13.96
CA LYS A 24 -35.97 5.49 13.20
C LYS A 24 -34.54 4.97 13.30
N HIS A 25 -34.35 3.84 13.98
CA HIS A 25 -33.05 3.17 14.10
C HIS A 25 -32.37 2.96 12.72
N PRO A 26 -31.02 2.96 12.65
CA PRO A 26 -30.23 2.64 11.46
C PRO A 26 -30.27 1.15 11.04
N SER A 27 -31.41 0.46 11.20
CA SER A 27 -31.57 -0.99 10.96
C SER A 27 -31.30 -1.39 9.51
N GLY A 28 -31.47 -0.48 8.55
CA GLY A 28 -31.24 -0.74 7.13
C GLY A 28 -29.76 -0.97 6.78
N TYR A 29 -28.82 -0.29 7.44
CA TYR A 29 -27.40 -0.40 7.08
C TYR A 29 -26.83 -1.78 7.45
N ALA A 30 -27.07 -2.27 8.67
CA ALA A 30 -26.60 -3.59 9.09
C ALA A 30 -27.13 -4.70 8.17
N ALA A 31 -28.43 -4.64 7.82
CA ALA A 31 -29.05 -5.58 6.89
C ALA A 31 -28.47 -5.48 5.47
N ALA A 32 -28.30 -4.27 4.93
CA ALA A 32 -27.71 -4.06 3.61
C ALA A 32 -26.24 -4.52 3.55
N ARG A 33 -25.48 -4.25 4.62
CA ARG A 33 -24.09 -4.69 4.77
C ARG A 33 -24.02 -6.21 4.82
N LEU A 34 -24.89 -6.85 5.61
CA LEU A 34 -24.97 -8.30 5.68
C LEU A 34 -25.35 -8.91 4.33
N ALA A 35 -26.31 -8.33 3.60
CA ALA A 35 -26.70 -8.79 2.27
C ALA A 35 -25.54 -8.69 1.26
N LEU A 36 -24.83 -7.55 1.24
CA LEU A 36 -23.65 -7.37 0.39
C LEU A 36 -22.54 -8.39 0.74
N LEU A 37 -22.34 -8.68 2.03
CA LEU A 37 -21.30 -9.58 2.48
C LEU A 37 -21.68 -11.08 2.38
N GLY A 38 -22.96 -11.41 2.48
CA GLY A 38 -23.50 -12.76 2.41
C GLY A 38 -23.82 -13.24 0.99
N GLY A 39 -23.94 -12.33 0.03
CA GLY A 39 -24.10 -12.68 -1.38
C GLY A 39 -22.88 -13.41 -1.97
N GLU A 40 -23.04 -13.93 -3.18
CA GLU A 40 -21.99 -14.61 -3.96
C GLU A 40 -20.67 -13.81 -3.87
N TYR A 41 -19.61 -14.48 -3.44
CA TYR A 41 -18.32 -13.82 -3.30
C TYR A 41 -17.72 -13.56 -4.68
N ARG A 42 -17.52 -12.28 -4.99
CA ARG A 42 -16.85 -11.82 -6.21
C ARG A 42 -15.59 -11.08 -5.79
N PRO A 43 -14.40 -11.65 -6.03
CA PRO A 43 -13.15 -10.96 -5.74
C PRO A 43 -13.01 -9.69 -6.60
N GLY A 44 -12.19 -8.76 -6.14
CA GLY A 44 -11.86 -7.54 -6.84
C GLY A 44 -12.37 -6.26 -6.17
N PRO A 45 -11.94 -5.10 -6.71
CA PRO A 45 -12.16 -3.80 -6.08
C PRO A 45 -13.64 -3.39 -5.99
N SER A 46 -14.48 -3.86 -6.92
CA SER A 46 -15.89 -3.46 -7.00
C SER A 46 -16.66 -3.69 -5.70
N ARG A 47 -16.43 -4.82 -5.01
CA ARG A 47 -17.10 -5.13 -3.74
C ARG A 47 -16.64 -4.22 -2.60
N ARG A 48 -15.34 -3.93 -2.53
CA ARG A 48 -14.77 -3.00 -1.53
C ARG A 48 -15.29 -1.58 -1.76
N SER A 49 -15.35 -1.14 -3.02
CA SER A 49 -15.93 0.15 -3.39
C SER A 49 -17.43 0.24 -3.07
N GLU A 50 -18.18 -0.84 -3.31
CA GLU A 50 -19.61 -0.88 -2.97
C GLU A 50 -19.83 -0.88 -1.45
N LEU A 51 -19.01 -1.63 -0.70
CA LEU A 51 -19.04 -1.60 0.77
C LEU A 51 -18.69 -0.20 1.28
N ALA A 52 -17.64 0.43 0.76
CA ALA A 52 -17.28 1.80 1.11
C ALA A 52 -18.43 2.76 0.82
N ARG A 53 -19.04 2.70 -0.37
CA ARG A 53 -20.18 3.55 -0.77
C ARG A 53 -21.39 3.37 0.14
N LEU A 54 -21.71 2.13 0.50
CA LEU A 54 -22.79 1.80 1.43
C LEU A 54 -22.53 2.41 2.82
N THR A 55 -21.30 2.26 3.33
CA THR A 55 -20.86 2.83 4.61
C THR A 55 -20.86 4.36 4.57
N ASP A 56 -20.34 4.97 3.50
CA ASP A 56 -20.31 6.42 3.31
C ASP A 56 -21.72 7.02 3.37
N ALA A 57 -22.67 6.41 2.65
CA ALA A 57 -24.04 6.89 2.62
C ALA A 57 -24.73 6.80 3.99
N TRP A 58 -24.40 5.77 4.77
CA TRP A 58 -24.89 5.63 6.15
C TRP A 58 -24.24 6.65 7.08
N LEU A 59 -22.90 6.78 7.06
CA LEU A 59 -22.16 7.76 7.85
C LEU A 59 -22.56 9.19 7.53
N GLY A 60 -22.83 9.52 6.26
CA GLY A 60 -23.32 10.84 5.87
C GLY A 60 -24.66 11.18 6.51
N ARG A 61 -25.65 10.27 6.43
CA ARG A 61 -26.94 10.47 7.11
C ARG A 61 -26.80 10.56 8.62
N LEU A 62 -25.91 9.77 9.20
CA LEU A 62 -25.63 9.79 10.63
C LEU A 62 -25.01 11.13 11.05
N PHE A 63 -24.04 11.62 10.29
CA PHE A 63 -23.42 12.92 10.48
C PHE A 63 -24.44 14.05 10.38
N ASP A 64 -25.26 14.08 9.33
CA ASP A 64 -26.26 15.12 9.11
C ASP A 64 -27.26 15.19 10.27
N THR A 65 -27.72 14.03 10.75
CA THR A 65 -28.64 13.93 11.89
C THR A 65 -27.96 14.42 13.18
N ALA A 66 -26.73 13.95 13.44
CA ALA A 66 -25.97 14.33 14.62
C ALA A 66 -25.62 15.84 14.62
N ALA A 67 -25.31 16.41 13.46
CA ALA A 67 -25.01 17.83 13.29
C ALA A 67 -26.25 18.69 13.55
N GLN A 68 -27.40 18.29 12.99
CA GLN A 68 -28.67 18.97 13.24
C GLN A 68 -29.06 18.97 14.73
N GLU A 69 -28.94 17.82 15.41
CA GLU A 69 -29.26 17.71 16.84
C GLU A 69 -28.28 18.45 17.75
N ALA A 70 -27.00 18.51 17.37
CA ALA A 70 -25.98 19.26 18.09
C ALA A 70 -26.04 20.77 17.83
N GLY A 71 -26.84 21.21 16.84
CA GLY A 71 -26.91 22.62 16.42
C GLY A 71 -25.66 23.08 15.66
N VAL A 72 -25.00 22.18 14.93
CA VAL A 72 -23.82 22.47 14.09
C VAL A 72 -24.27 22.68 12.65
N GLU A 73 -24.23 23.92 12.19
CA GLU A 73 -24.64 24.27 10.81
C GLU A 73 -23.46 24.24 9.81
N ALA A 74 -22.24 24.51 10.28
CA ALA A 74 -21.02 24.54 9.48
C ALA A 74 -19.77 24.29 10.35
N GLY A 75 -18.60 24.28 9.74
CA GLY A 75 -17.33 24.23 10.48
C GLY A 75 -16.94 22.83 10.98
N CYS A 76 -17.68 21.78 10.62
CA CYS A 76 -17.35 20.39 10.92
C CYS A 76 -17.35 19.52 9.65
N SER A 77 -16.47 18.52 9.58
CA SER A 77 -16.44 17.56 8.47
C SER A 77 -16.04 16.16 8.93
N LEU A 78 -16.73 15.15 8.42
CA LEU A 78 -16.36 13.75 8.59
C LEU A 78 -15.47 13.29 7.43
N VAL A 79 -14.33 12.70 7.79
CA VAL A 79 -13.28 12.29 6.85
C VAL A 79 -12.89 10.84 7.14
N ALA A 80 -12.83 10.01 6.10
CA ALA A 80 -12.24 8.68 6.19
C ALA A 80 -10.74 8.75 5.91
N VAL A 81 -9.93 7.98 6.62
CA VAL A 81 -8.46 7.94 6.42
C VAL A 81 -7.98 6.51 6.14
N GLY A 82 -6.70 6.35 5.80
CA GLY A 82 -6.10 5.03 5.59
C GLY A 82 -6.82 4.17 4.55
N GLY A 83 -7.01 2.87 4.86
CA GLY A 83 -7.64 1.91 3.93
C GLY A 83 -9.08 2.28 3.58
N TYR A 84 -9.84 2.83 4.54
CA TYR A 84 -11.19 3.30 4.27
C TYR A 84 -11.21 4.57 3.41
N GLY A 85 -10.25 5.48 3.64
CA GLY A 85 -10.00 6.64 2.79
C GLY A 85 -9.73 6.26 1.32
N ARG A 86 -9.04 5.14 1.08
CA ARG A 86 -8.78 4.59 -0.27
C ARG A 86 -9.96 3.82 -0.87
N SER A 87 -11.08 3.67 -0.16
CA SER A 87 -12.21 2.82 -0.56
C SER A 87 -11.83 1.33 -0.71
N GLU A 88 -10.85 0.88 0.08
CA GLU A 88 -10.35 -0.50 0.13
C GLU A 88 -10.87 -1.23 1.39
N LEU A 89 -12.08 -0.91 1.84
CA LEU A 89 -12.63 -1.43 3.09
C LEU A 89 -12.84 -2.95 2.98
N SER A 90 -12.09 -3.73 3.77
CA SER A 90 -12.28 -5.17 3.88
C SER A 90 -13.47 -5.51 4.80
N PRO A 91 -14.10 -6.70 4.65
CA PRO A 91 -15.36 -7.07 5.33
C PRO A 91 -15.41 -6.97 6.85
N ARG A 92 -14.26 -7.01 7.53
CA ARG A 92 -14.13 -6.90 8.98
C ARG A 92 -13.08 -5.88 9.38
N SER A 93 -12.69 -4.97 8.48
CA SER A 93 -11.77 -3.89 8.85
C SER A 93 -12.49 -2.78 9.60
N ASP A 94 -11.73 -2.17 10.51
CA ASP A 94 -12.10 -0.99 11.28
C ASP A 94 -12.46 0.18 10.35
N LEU A 95 -13.33 1.05 10.84
CA LEU A 95 -13.59 2.34 10.22
C LEU A 95 -12.60 3.36 10.79
N ASP A 96 -11.64 3.80 9.96
CA ASP A 96 -10.70 4.86 10.34
C ASP A 96 -11.31 6.24 10.01
N LEU A 97 -11.77 6.97 11.04
CA LEU A 97 -12.52 8.23 10.90
C LEU A 97 -11.84 9.42 11.59
N LEU A 98 -11.97 10.59 10.97
CA LEU A 98 -11.53 11.87 11.51
C LEU A 98 -12.70 12.84 11.43
N LEU A 99 -13.16 13.30 12.59
CA LEU A 99 -14.05 14.45 12.70
C LEU A 99 -13.20 15.72 12.77
N LEU A 100 -13.17 16.46 11.67
CA LEU A 100 -12.56 17.78 11.60
C LEU A 100 -13.51 18.84 12.10
N HIS A 101 -12.96 19.83 12.79
CA HIS A 101 -13.65 21.07 13.08
C HIS A 101 -12.72 22.29 12.93
N ASP A 102 -13.26 23.46 12.60
CA ASP A 102 -12.52 24.71 12.43
C ASP A 102 -11.96 25.30 13.74
N GLY A 103 -12.51 24.89 14.88
CA GLY A 103 -12.06 25.31 16.21
C GLY A 103 -12.98 26.39 16.78
N PRO A 104 -12.70 26.91 18.00
CA PRO A 104 -13.48 28.02 18.51
C PRO A 104 -13.18 29.26 17.67
N SER A 105 -14.16 29.70 16.89
CA SER A 105 -14.12 30.97 16.15
C SER A 105 -13.81 32.12 17.12
N ASP A 106 -12.63 32.70 16.97
CA ASP A 106 -12.27 34.07 17.35
C ASP A 106 -12.43 34.46 18.83
N GLY A 107 -11.85 33.73 19.80
CA GLY A 107 -11.55 34.26 21.15
C GLY A 107 -12.72 34.77 22.01
N LYS A 108 -13.95 34.72 21.51
CA LYS A 108 -15.20 34.90 22.21
C LYS A 108 -15.90 33.56 22.05
N GLY A 109 -15.96 32.77 23.12
CA GLY A 109 -16.50 31.41 23.11
C GLY A 109 -17.88 31.31 22.44
N GLY A 110 -17.87 31.16 21.11
CA GLY A 110 -19.04 30.90 20.30
C GLY A 110 -19.58 29.52 20.62
N LYS A 111 -20.88 29.34 20.40
CA LYS A 111 -21.60 28.09 20.67
C LYS A 111 -21.00 26.89 19.93
N ASP A 112 -20.28 27.11 18.83
CA ASP A 112 -19.82 26.08 17.90
C ASP A 112 -18.75 25.15 18.51
N GLY A 113 -17.82 25.68 19.31
CA GLY A 113 -16.82 24.85 20.01
C GLY A 113 -17.40 23.94 21.09
N LYS A 114 -18.59 24.26 21.64
CA LYS A 114 -19.31 23.40 22.60
C LYS A 114 -20.16 22.33 21.92
N ALA A 115 -20.46 22.48 20.64
CA ALA A 115 -21.33 21.59 19.88
C ALA A 115 -20.56 20.40 19.25
N VAL A 116 -19.23 20.49 19.11
CA VAL A 116 -18.39 19.42 18.55
C VAL A 116 -18.43 18.13 19.39
N ALA A 117 -18.38 18.22 20.72
CA ALA A 117 -18.43 17.04 21.59
C ALA A 117 -19.80 16.32 21.52
N PRO A 118 -20.95 17.04 21.66
CA PRO A 118 -22.27 16.45 21.41
C PRO A 118 -22.47 15.83 20.01
N LEU A 119 -21.86 16.43 18.98
CA LEU A 119 -21.83 15.89 17.62
C LEU A 119 -21.02 14.59 17.56
N ALA A 120 -19.81 14.60 18.10
CA ALA A 120 -18.92 13.45 18.16
C ALA A 120 -19.60 12.25 18.84
N ASP A 121 -20.16 12.45 20.03
CA ASP A 121 -20.87 11.40 20.78
C ASP A 121 -22.01 10.79 19.94
N ARG A 122 -22.85 11.63 19.33
CA ARG A 122 -23.97 11.19 18.49
C ARG A 122 -23.54 10.48 17.21
N LEU A 123 -22.31 10.73 16.75
CA LEU A 123 -21.74 10.06 15.58
C LEU A 123 -21.11 8.72 15.96
N TRP A 124 -20.38 8.65 17.09
CA TRP A 124 -19.60 7.46 17.46
C TRP A 124 -20.45 6.38 18.13
N TYR A 125 -21.37 6.72 19.03
CA TYR A 125 -22.18 5.72 19.74
C TYR A 125 -22.96 4.80 18.79
N PRO A 126 -23.65 5.29 17.75
CA PRO A 126 -24.36 4.42 16.83
C PRO A 126 -23.46 3.50 16.00
N ILE A 127 -22.18 3.84 15.82
CA ILE A 127 -21.19 2.96 15.15
C ILE A 127 -20.81 1.81 16.10
N TRP A 128 -20.53 2.12 17.36
CA TRP A 128 -20.22 1.13 18.38
C TRP A 128 -21.39 0.20 18.70
N ASP A 129 -22.61 0.74 18.77
CA ASP A 129 -23.82 -0.03 19.04
C ASP A 129 -24.10 -1.09 17.95
N LEU A 130 -23.62 -0.85 16.73
CA LEU A 130 -23.66 -1.83 15.63
C LEU A 130 -22.56 -2.89 15.70
N GLY A 131 -21.66 -2.81 16.69
CA GLY A 131 -20.54 -3.73 16.86
C GLY A 131 -19.47 -3.61 15.77
N LEU A 132 -19.33 -2.41 15.17
CA LEU A 132 -18.25 -2.12 14.24
C LEU A 132 -17.03 -1.59 14.98
N ASP A 133 -15.86 -2.11 14.58
CA ASP A 133 -14.58 -1.57 15.04
C ASP A 133 -14.37 -0.17 14.46
N LEU A 134 -13.98 0.78 15.30
CA LEU A 134 -13.86 2.21 14.99
C LEU A 134 -12.56 2.76 15.58
N ASP A 135 -11.65 3.20 14.71
CA ASP A 135 -10.54 4.08 15.07
C ASP A 135 -10.94 5.51 14.69
N HIS A 136 -11.04 6.41 15.68
CA HIS A 136 -11.55 7.75 15.43
C HIS A 136 -10.74 8.83 16.15
N SER A 137 -10.80 10.03 15.61
CA SER A 137 -10.25 11.21 16.25
C SER A 137 -11.05 12.46 15.95
N VAL A 138 -11.02 13.41 16.88
CA VAL A 138 -11.64 14.74 16.73
C VAL A 138 -10.52 15.77 16.79
N ARG A 139 -10.31 16.52 15.71
CA ARG A 139 -9.17 17.45 15.62
C ARG A 139 -9.50 18.69 14.80
N THR A 140 -8.84 19.80 15.11
CA THR A 140 -8.71 20.89 14.14
C THR A 140 -7.71 20.52 13.03
N PRO A 141 -7.74 21.18 11.87
CA PRO A 141 -6.71 21.00 10.85
C PRO A 141 -5.29 21.24 11.39
N LEU A 142 -5.13 22.19 12.32
CA LEU A 142 -3.85 22.46 12.97
C LEU A 142 -3.41 21.24 13.81
N GLN A 143 -4.27 20.73 14.69
CA GLN A 143 -3.95 19.58 15.54
C GLN A 143 -3.67 18.30 14.72
N ALA A 144 -4.41 18.10 13.63
CA ALA A 144 -4.17 16.97 12.72
C ALA A 144 -2.77 17.06 12.09
N ARG A 145 -2.35 18.26 11.65
CA ARG A 145 -1.01 18.50 11.11
C ARG A 145 0.09 18.40 12.17
N GLU A 146 -0.14 18.90 13.38
CA GLU A 146 0.81 18.78 14.50
C GLU A 146 1.05 17.31 14.87
N THR A 147 -0.02 16.50 14.89
CA THR A 147 0.09 15.06 15.13
C THR A 147 0.84 14.37 13.99
N ALA A 148 0.53 14.70 12.74
CA ALA A 148 1.25 14.19 11.57
C ALA A 148 2.74 14.57 11.57
N ALA A 149 3.07 15.75 12.09
CA ALA A 149 4.43 16.26 12.19
C ALA A 149 5.27 15.52 13.24
N THR A 150 4.68 14.70 14.12
CA THR A 150 5.41 13.88 15.10
C THR A 150 5.23 12.38 14.89
N ASP A 151 4.11 11.94 14.32
CA ASP A 151 3.79 10.54 14.04
C ASP A 151 3.66 10.26 12.54
N LEU A 152 4.61 9.48 12.02
CA LEU A 152 4.66 9.08 10.62
C LEU A 152 3.44 8.24 10.20
N LYS A 153 2.90 7.39 11.08
CA LYS A 153 1.72 6.58 10.76
C LYS A 153 0.49 7.46 10.56
N VAL A 154 0.33 8.49 11.40
CA VAL A 154 -0.75 9.47 11.25
C VAL A 154 -0.58 10.26 9.95
N HIS A 155 0.64 10.70 9.64
CA HIS A 155 0.91 11.39 8.37
C HIS A 155 0.53 10.53 7.16
N LEU A 156 0.96 9.26 7.15
CA LEU A 156 0.62 8.30 6.09
C LEU A 156 -0.89 8.08 5.97
N GLY A 157 -1.62 7.95 7.08
CA GLY A 157 -3.07 7.81 7.07
C GLY A 157 -3.78 9.03 6.48
N LEU A 158 -3.31 10.23 6.82
CA LEU A 158 -3.87 11.49 6.33
C LEU A 158 -3.60 11.76 4.85
N LEU A 159 -2.58 11.14 4.24
CA LEU A 159 -2.39 11.19 2.78
C LEU A 159 -3.59 10.58 2.03
N ASP A 160 -4.33 9.68 2.67
CA ASP A 160 -5.51 9.03 2.14
C ASP A 160 -6.84 9.68 2.60
N ALA A 161 -6.79 10.84 3.25
CA ALA A 161 -7.95 11.51 3.85
C ALA A 161 -9.06 11.83 2.84
N ARG A 162 -10.19 11.12 2.83
CA ARG A 162 -11.30 11.28 1.89
C ARG A 162 -12.52 11.86 2.58
N HIS A 163 -13.11 12.89 1.99
CA HIS A 163 -14.33 13.52 2.52
C HIS A 163 -15.52 12.56 2.48
N ILE A 164 -16.30 12.53 3.56
CA ILE A 164 -17.54 11.76 3.68
C ILE A 164 -18.75 12.69 3.79
N ALA A 165 -18.71 13.65 4.74
CA ALA A 165 -19.83 14.56 5.01
C ALA A 165 -19.38 15.88 5.68
N GLY A 166 -20.29 16.85 5.72
CA GLY A 166 -20.07 18.18 6.30
C GLY A 166 -19.31 19.13 5.37
N ASP A 167 -18.43 19.96 5.93
CA ASP A 167 -17.69 20.98 5.19
C ASP A 167 -16.56 20.39 4.34
N ALA A 168 -16.81 20.26 3.03
CA ALA A 168 -15.83 19.78 2.07
C ALA A 168 -14.59 20.69 1.94
N ALA A 169 -14.72 21.99 2.18
CA ALA A 169 -13.60 22.94 2.10
C ALA A 169 -12.59 22.71 3.23
N LEU A 170 -13.07 22.33 4.43
CA LEU A 170 -12.22 21.97 5.56
C LEU A 170 -11.38 20.72 5.24
N THR A 171 -12.00 19.70 4.64
CA THR A 171 -11.29 18.48 4.21
C THR A 171 -10.27 18.77 3.11
N ALA A 172 -10.66 19.56 2.09
CA ALA A 172 -9.77 19.92 0.99
C ALA A 172 -8.55 20.71 1.46
N SER A 173 -8.75 21.64 2.41
CA SER A 173 -7.70 22.43 3.03
C SER A 173 -6.71 21.54 3.80
N LEU A 174 -7.21 20.60 4.60
CA LEU A 174 -6.36 19.63 5.30
C LEU A 174 -5.54 18.78 4.32
N ARG A 175 -6.18 18.17 3.32
CA ARG A 175 -5.50 17.31 2.32
C ARG A 175 -4.36 18.05 1.65
N THR A 176 -4.61 19.30 1.24
CA THR A 176 -3.61 20.15 0.58
C THR A 176 -2.43 20.43 1.51
N ALA A 177 -2.70 20.81 2.76
CA ALA A 177 -1.67 21.12 3.74
C ALA A 177 -0.84 19.88 4.12
N VAL A 178 -1.47 18.74 4.39
CA VAL A 178 -0.79 17.48 4.75
C VAL A 178 0.12 16.99 3.63
N LEU A 179 -0.32 17.08 2.37
CA LEU A 179 0.49 16.68 1.22
C LEU A 179 1.68 17.63 1.01
N ALA A 180 1.47 18.94 1.20
CA ALA A 180 2.55 19.92 1.17
C ALA A 180 3.59 19.65 2.26
N ASP A 181 3.14 19.39 3.49
CA ASP A 181 4.00 19.03 4.62
C ASP A 181 4.78 17.73 4.34
N TRP A 182 4.12 16.71 3.80
CA TRP A 182 4.76 15.43 3.42
C TRP A 182 5.90 15.66 2.44
N ARG A 183 5.63 16.39 1.34
CA ARG A 183 6.63 16.68 0.31
C ARG A 183 7.79 17.51 0.85
N ALA A 184 7.50 18.51 1.68
CA ALA A 184 8.53 19.35 2.28
C ALA A 184 9.45 18.55 3.23
N GLN A 185 8.88 17.60 3.97
CA GLN A 185 9.61 16.80 4.95
C GLN A 185 10.18 15.49 4.38
N ALA A 186 9.80 15.09 3.17
CA ALA A 186 10.17 13.80 2.58
C ALA A 186 11.67 13.48 2.60
N PRO A 187 12.60 14.41 2.33
CA PRO A 187 14.04 14.09 2.42
C PRO A 187 14.50 13.64 3.81
N LYS A 188 13.82 14.07 4.87
CA LYS A 188 14.07 13.65 6.25
C LYS A 188 13.25 12.42 6.62
N ARG A 189 11.97 12.37 6.23
CA ARG A 189 11.01 11.34 6.62
C ARG A 189 11.15 10.02 5.87
N LEU A 190 11.60 10.03 4.62
CA LEU A 190 11.74 8.80 3.85
C LEU A 190 12.81 7.84 4.40
N PRO A 191 13.99 8.31 4.87
CA PRO A 191 14.91 7.45 5.61
C PRO A 191 14.28 6.82 6.86
N GLU A 192 13.60 7.62 7.69
CA GLU A 192 12.87 7.11 8.88
C GLU A 192 11.83 6.06 8.48
N LEU A 193 11.08 6.30 7.39
CA LEU A 193 10.09 5.35 6.87
C LEU A 193 10.73 4.05 6.37
N HIS A 194 11.90 4.14 5.72
CA HIS A 194 12.61 2.97 5.22
C HIS A 194 13.08 2.08 6.37
N GLU A 195 13.66 2.68 7.42
CA GLU A 195 14.07 1.97 8.64
C GLU A 195 12.89 1.24 9.27
N MET A 196 11.73 1.89 9.40
CA MET A 196 10.50 1.23 9.89
C MET A 196 10.06 0.05 9.02
N CYS A 197 10.27 0.11 7.70
CA CYS A 197 9.96 -1.01 6.81
C CYS A 197 10.93 -2.17 7.00
N VAL A 198 12.24 -1.88 7.14
CA VAL A 198 13.27 -2.90 7.42
C VAL A 198 13.00 -3.60 8.76
N GLU A 199 12.71 -2.84 9.82
CA GLU A 199 12.37 -3.41 11.13
C GLU A 199 11.09 -4.23 11.10
N ARG A 200 10.08 -3.81 10.33
CA ARG A 200 8.87 -4.58 10.14
C ARG A 200 9.16 -5.89 9.41
N ALA A 201 9.91 -5.85 8.32
CA ALA A 201 10.29 -7.03 7.54
C ALA A 201 11.07 -8.03 8.39
N HIS A 202 12.00 -7.57 9.24
CA HIS A 202 12.74 -8.43 10.16
C HIS A 202 11.83 -9.16 11.17
N ARG A 203 10.78 -8.50 11.66
CA ARG A 203 9.85 -9.08 12.64
C ARG A 203 8.80 -10.00 12.01
N GLN A 204 8.28 -9.61 10.85
CA GLN A 204 7.16 -10.29 10.20
C GLN A 204 7.60 -11.33 9.17
N GLY A 205 8.87 -11.29 8.74
CA GLY A 205 9.39 -12.10 7.67
C GLY A 205 8.92 -11.64 6.29
N GLU A 206 9.20 -12.46 5.30
CA GLU A 206 8.90 -12.21 3.91
C GLU A 206 7.71 -13.03 3.46
N LEU A 207 6.67 -12.35 2.97
CA LEU A 207 5.38 -12.96 2.67
C LEU A 207 5.53 -14.12 1.67
N SER A 208 6.43 -14.01 0.70
CA SER A 208 6.69 -15.02 -0.33
C SER A 208 7.37 -16.30 0.16
N TYR A 209 7.80 -16.36 1.43
CA TYR A 209 8.53 -17.49 2.00
C TYR A 209 7.86 -18.05 3.27
N LEU A 210 6.71 -17.52 3.67
CA LEU A 210 6.00 -17.92 4.88
C LEU A 210 4.79 -18.79 4.54
N LEU A 211 4.72 -19.99 5.14
CA LEU A 211 3.57 -20.88 4.99
C LEU A 211 2.31 -20.36 5.66
N GLU A 212 2.43 -19.50 6.68
CA GLU A 212 1.31 -18.86 7.37
C GLU A 212 1.53 -17.34 7.43
N PRO A 213 1.51 -16.65 6.27
CA PRO A 213 1.93 -15.27 6.16
C PRO A 213 0.93 -14.30 6.80
N ASP A 214 1.44 -13.16 7.29
CA ASP A 214 0.61 -11.97 7.50
C ASP A 214 0.50 -11.20 6.16
N LEU A 215 -0.71 -11.10 5.61
CA LEU A 215 -0.98 -10.50 4.30
C LEU A 215 -0.75 -8.98 4.28
N LYS A 216 -0.70 -8.35 5.45
CA LYS A 216 -0.63 -6.90 5.59
C LYS A 216 0.78 -6.44 5.96
N GLU A 217 1.35 -7.00 7.02
CA GLU A 217 2.55 -6.47 7.66
C GLU A 217 3.85 -7.17 7.21
N ALA A 218 3.80 -8.38 6.63
CA ALA A 218 5.00 -9.03 6.09
C ALA A 218 5.59 -8.26 4.88
N ARG A 219 6.90 -8.44 4.61
CA ARG A 219 7.56 -7.84 3.44
C ARG A 219 6.90 -8.35 2.16
N GLY A 220 6.58 -7.44 1.24
CA GLY A 220 5.75 -7.71 0.06
C GLY A 220 4.24 -7.66 0.33
N GLY A 221 3.82 -7.35 1.55
CA GLY A 221 2.41 -7.24 1.93
C GLY A 221 1.76 -5.88 1.62
N LEU A 222 0.49 -5.73 2.00
CA LEU A 222 -0.31 -4.52 1.75
C LEU A 222 0.26 -3.24 2.37
N ARG A 223 1.00 -3.37 3.47
CA ARG A 223 1.67 -2.22 4.10
C ARG A 223 2.80 -1.67 3.24
N ASP A 224 3.56 -2.52 2.56
CA ASP A 224 4.59 -2.09 1.59
C ASP A 224 3.95 -1.33 0.43
N ALA A 225 2.81 -1.81 -0.09
CA ALA A 225 2.06 -1.08 -1.12
C ALA A 225 1.60 0.31 -0.66
N THR A 226 1.18 0.43 0.60
CA THR A 226 0.82 1.73 1.20
C THR A 226 2.03 2.67 1.26
N VAL A 227 3.20 2.15 1.63
CA VAL A 227 4.47 2.88 1.66
C VAL A 227 4.88 3.36 0.27
N LEU A 228 4.79 2.49 -0.75
CA LEU A 228 5.09 2.84 -2.13
C LEU A 228 4.24 4.03 -2.63
N ARG A 229 2.94 4.05 -2.30
CA ARG A 229 2.06 5.19 -2.61
C ARG A 229 2.51 6.48 -1.91
N ALA A 230 2.94 6.39 -0.66
CA ALA A 230 3.45 7.56 0.07
C ALA A 230 4.76 8.08 -0.52
N VAL A 231 5.67 7.18 -0.92
CA VAL A 231 6.88 7.57 -1.65
C VAL A 231 6.52 8.27 -2.97
N ALA A 232 5.58 7.73 -3.75
CA ALA A 232 5.11 8.38 -4.98
C ALA A 232 4.52 9.79 -4.70
N ALA A 233 3.75 9.94 -3.63
CA ALA A 233 3.18 11.23 -3.21
C ALA A 233 4.25 12.28 -2.85
N SER A 234 5.45 11.84 -2.46
CA SER A 234 6.58 12.72 -2.14
C SER A 234 7.27 13.33 -3.38
N TRP A 235 7.00 12.79 -4.58
CA TRP A 235 7.69 13.12 -5.84
C TRP A 235 9.20 12.80 -5.88
N LEU A 236 9.73 12.05 -4.92
CA LEU A 236 11.15 11.65 -4.92
C LEU A 236 11.42 10.39 -5.73
N ALA A 237 10.47 9.47 -5.79
CA ALA A 237 10.56 8.24 -6.58
C ALA A 237 9.15 7.74 -6.93
N ASP A 238 9.04 6.89 -7.94
CA ASP A 238 7.80 6.17 -8.26
C ASP A 238 8.11 4.68 -8.39
N ALA A 239 7.15 3.84 -8.01
CA ALA A 239 7.30 2.41 -8.05
C ALA A 239 7.12 1.87 -9.48
N PRO A 240 7.76 0.75 -9.84
CA PRO A 240 7.41 -0.01 -11.03
C PRO A 240 5.90 -0.34 -11.03
N ARG A 241 5.14 0.23 -11.97
CA ARG A 241 3.68 0.08 -12.00
C ARG A 241 3.19 -1.26 -12.56
N LYS A 242 4.00 -1.90 -13.42
CA LYS A 242 3.64 -3.15 -14.10
C LYS A 242 3.37 -4.25 -13.07
N GLY A 243 2.15 -4.78 -13.06
CA GLY A 243 1.71 -5.85 -12.15
C GLY A 243 1.46 -5.44 -10.69
N LEU A 244 1.85 -4.23 -10.28
CA LEU A 244 1.73 -3.81 -8.87
C LEU A 244 0.27 -3.69 -8.41
N GLU A 245 -0.60 -3.10 -9.23
CA GLU A 245 -2.03 -2.97 -8.92
C GLU A 245 -2.74 -4.34 -8.85
N GLU A 246 -2.41 -5.25 -9.76
CA GLU A 246 -2.92 -6.62 -9.75
C GLU A 246 -2.44 -7.38 -8.51
N ALA A 247 -1.18 -7.22 -8.12
CA ALA A 247 -0.62 -7.83 -6.92
C ALA A 247 -1.33 -7.33 -5.65
N CYS A 248 -1.53 -6.01 -5.51
CA CYS A 248 -2.29 -5.42 -4.42
C CYS A 248 -3.73 -5.95 -4.39
N THR A 249 -4.37 -6.04 -5.55
CA THR A 249 -5.75 -6.55 -5.68
C THR A 249 -5.84 -8.00 -5.21
N ARG A 250 -4.90 -8.87 -5.62
CA ARG A 250 -4.85 -10.28 -5.18
C ARG A 250 -4.69 -10.42 -3.66
N LEU A 251 -3.81 -9.62 -3.05
CA LEU A 251 -3.63 -9.64 -1.59
C LEU A 251 -4.86 -9.11 -0.85
N LEU A 252 -5.51 -8.05 -1.37
CA LEU A 252 -6.77 -7.55 -0.81
C LEU A 252 -7.90 -8.58 -0.95
N ASP A 253 -7.98 -9.30 -2.06
CA ASP A 253 -8.99 -10.34 -2.28
C ASP A 253 -8.76 -11.52 -1.32
N ALA A 254 -7.52 -11.97 -1.16
CA ALA A 254 -7.16 -12.99 -0.17
C ALA A 254 -7.52 -12.56 1.26
N ARG A 255 -7.23 -11.30 1.62
CA ARG A 255 -7.60 -10.72 2.91
C ARG A 255 -9.12 -10.67 3.11
N ASP A 256 -9.86 -10.26 2.08
CA ASP A 256 -11.32 -10.20 2.15
C ASP A 256 -11.92 -11.60 2.34
N ALA A 257 -11.42 -12.58 1.58
CA ALA A 257 -11.83 -13.98 1.72
C ALA A 257 -11.52 -14.52 3.13
N LEU A 258 -10.33 -14.25 3.65
CA LEU A 258 -9.92 -14.61 5.01
C LEU A 258 -10.85 -14.01 6.07
N HIS A 259 -11.19 -12.72 5.94
CA HIS A 259 -12.11 -12.04 6.86
C HIS A 259 -13.49 -12.68 6.90
N LEU A 260 -14.05 -13.07 5.76
CA LEU A 260 -15.37 -13.72 5.78
C LEU A 260 -15.34 -15.24 5.95
N VAL A 261 -14.20 -15.91 5.81
CA VAL A 261 -14.03 -17.31 6.25
C VAL A 261 -13.97 -17.37 7.78
N THR A 262 -13.20 -16.48 8.39
CA THR A 262 -12.97 -16.47 9.84
C THR A 262 -14.04 -15.70 10.62
N GLY A 263 -14.73 -14.76 9.98
CA GLY A 263 -15.59 -13.78 10.64
C GLY A 263 -14.82 -12.74 11.47
N ARG A 264 -13.49 -12.69 11.36
CA ARG A 264 -12.60 -11.88 12.20
C ARG A 264 -11.78 -10.90 11.36
N ALA A 265 -11.34 -9.82 12.01
CA ALA A 265 -10.39 -8.84 11.47
C ALA A 265 -8.95 -9.37 11.57
N THR A 266 -8.64 -10.48 10.88
CA THR A 266 -7.31 -11.10 10.93
C THR A 266 -6.61 -10.99 9.58
N ASP A 267 -5.32 -10.61 9.64
CA ASP A 267 -4.45 -10.50 8.47
C ASP A 267 -3.54 -11.74 8.31
N ARG A 268 -3.54 -12.67 9.27
CA ARG A 268 -2.69 -13.88 9.24
C ARG A 268 -3.43 -15.04 8.59
N LEU A 269 -2.91 -15.52 7.47
CA LEU A 269 -3.42 -16.67 6.74
C LEU A 269 -2.85 -17.97 7.34
N ALA A 270 -3.42 -18.43 8.45
CA ALA A 270 -3.01 -19.68 9.07
C ALA A 270 -3.43 -20.91 8.25
N LEU A 271 -2.78 -22.04 8.51
CA LEU A 271 -2.86 -23.24 7.67
C LEU A 271 -4.30 -23.78 7.57
N GLN A 272 -5.05 -23.74 8.67
CA GLN A 272 -6.43 -24.25 8.71
C GLN A 272 -7.42 -23.43 7.88
N GLU A 273 -7.16 -22.15 7.62
CA GLU A 273 -8.02 -21.29 6.82
C GLU A 273 -7.76 -21.39 5.32
N GLN A 274 -6.55 -21.81 4.91
CA GLN A 274 -6.08 -21.73 3.52
C GLN A 274 -6.99 -22.43 2.52
N GLU A 275 -7.46 -23.63 2.83
CA GLU A 275 -8.33 -24.40 1.94
C GLU A 275 -9.67 -23.68 1.73
N SER A 276 -10.25 -23.13 2.80
CA SER A 276 -11.51 -22.38 2.74
C SER A 276 -11.36 -21.05 2.01
N VAL A 277 -10.23 -20.37 2.19
CA VAL A 277 -9.90 -19.13 1.47
C VAL A 277 -9.70 -19.41 -0.01
N ALA A 278 -8.99 -20.49 -0.37
CA ALA A 278 -8.78 -20.91 -1.74
C ALA A 278 -10.10 -21.21 -2.45
N ALA A 279 -10.96 -22.03 -1.84
CA ALA A 279 -12.28 -22.35 -2.36
C ALA A 279 -13.13 -21.10 -2.61
N ARG A 280 -13.08 -20.13 -1.68
CA ARG A 280 -13.83 -18.88 -1.81
C ARG A 280 -13.33 -17.97 -2.93
N LEU A 281 -12.04 -17.99 -3.22
CA LEU A 281 -11.44 -17.30 -4.36
C LEU A 281 -11.59 -18.05 -5.69
N GLY A 282 -12.21 -19.24 -5.68
CA GLY A 282 -12.33 -20.10 -6.86
C GLY A 282 -11.01 -20.72 -7.30
N LEU A 283 -10.06 -20.86 -6.37
CA LEU A 283 -8.78 -21.52 -6.59
C LEU A 283 -8.91 -23.02 -6.31
N LEU A 284 -8.02 -23.80 -6.93
CA LEU A 284 -8.04 -25.27 -6.85
C LEU A 284 -7.86 -25.79 -5.42
N ASP A 285 -6.87 -25.25 -4.71
CA ASP A 285 -6.42 -25.71 -3.40
C ASP A 285 -5.59 -24.63 -2.68
N ALA A 286 -5.20 -24.92 -1.44
CA ALA A 286 -4.31 -24.07 -0.63
C ALA A 286 -2.96 -23.76 -1.30
N ASP A 287 -2.39 -24.68 -2.10
CA ASP A 287 -1.11 -24.46 -2.75
C ASP A 287 -1.20 -23.46 -3.91
N ALA A 288 -2.30 -23.51 -4.68
CA ALA A 288 -2.63 -22.51 -5.70
C ALA A 288 -2.84 -21.13 -5.07
N LEU A 289 -3.50 -21.06 -3.90
CA LEU A 289 -3.64 -19.84 -3.11
C LEU A 289 -2.28 -19.26 -2.70
N LEU A 290 -1.45 -20.06 -2.02
CA LEU A 290 -0.13 -19.59 -1.57
C LEU A 290 0.75 -19.18 -2.75
N ARG A 291 0.71 -19.91 -3.86
CA ARG A 291 1.47 -19.51 -5.07
C ARG A 291 1.04 -18.14 -5.58
N GLN A 292 -0.26 -17.89 -5.71
CA GLN A 292 -0.77 -16.59 -6.17
C GLN A 292 -0.36 -15.45 -5.21
N ILE A 293 -0.43 -15.71 -3.91
CA ILE A 293 -0.02 -14.79 -2.85
C ILE A 293 1.49 -14.48 -2.94
N TYR A 294 2.33 -15.51 -3.14
CA TYR A 294 3.78 -15.35 -3.26
C TYR A 294 4.17 -14.57 -4.52
N GLU A 295 3.52 -14.81 -5.65
CA GLU A 295 3.73 -14.05 -6.89
C GLU A 295 3.39 -12.56 -6.71
N ALA A 296 2.26 -12.28 -6.04
CA ALA A 296 1.86 -10.91 -5.70
C ALA A 296 2.88 -10.25 -4.75
N ALA A 297 3.29 -10.95 -3.70
CA ALA A 297 4.25 -10.43 -2.73
C ALA A 297 5.63 -10.15 -3.33
N ARG A 298 6.15 -11.03 -4.20
CA ARG A 298 7.42 -10.78 -4.91
C ARG A 298 7.33 -9.55 -5.81
N THR A 299 6.19 -9.34 -6.46
CA THR A 299 5.95 -8.13 -7.27
C THR A 299 6.04 -6.86 -6.42
N ILE A 300 5.39 -6.85 -5.25
CA ILE A 300 5.42 -5.72 -4.32
C ILE A 300 6.80 -5.54 -3.71
N ALA A 301 7.47 -6.62 -3.28
CA ALA A 301 8.81 -6.58 -2.70
C ALA A 301 9.85 -6.04 -3.71
N TYR A 302 9.81 -6.51 -4.95
CA TYR A 302 10.66 -5.99 -6.02
C TYR A 302 10.39 -4.50 -6.29
N ALA A 303 9.12 -4.09 -6.33
CA ALA A 303 8.75 -2.69 -6.50
C ALA A 303 9.29 -1.83 -5.33
N SER A 304 9.21 -2.34 -4.09
CA SER A 304 9.79 -1.71 -2.89
C SER A 304 11.30 -1.54 -3.01
N ASP A 305 12.03 -2.58 -3.42
CA ASP A 305 13.50 -2.52 -3.53
C ASP A 305 13.96 -1.51 -4.59
N VAL A 306 13.30 -1.50 -5.75
CA VAL A 306 13.58 -0.52 -6.82
C VAL A 306 13.30 0.89 -6.32
N THR A 307 12.17 1.10 -5.65
CA THR A 307 11.74 2.41 -5.18
C THR A 307 12.70 2.96 -4.12
N TRP A 308 13.11 2.14 -3.15
CA TRP A 308 14.02 2.58 -2.10
C TRP A 308 15.43 2.87 -2.62
N ARG A 309 15.92 2.10 -3.60
CA ARG A 309 17.16 2.42 -4.31
C ARG A 309 17.09 3.78 -4.98
N GLU A 310 16.00 4.04 -5.69
CA GLU A 310 15.75 5.31 -6.37
C GLU A 310 15.69 6.49 -5.38
N VAL A 311 14.96 6.33 -4.26
CA VAL A 311 14.94 7.31 -3.17
C VAL A 311 16.37 7.59 -2.68
N GLY A 312 17.16 6.55 -2.39
CA GLY A 312 18.53 6.70 -1.94
C GLY A 312 19.40 7.46 -2.95
N ARG A 313 19.25 7.17 -4.25
CA ARG A 313 19.96 7.85 -5.34
C ARG A 313 19.60 9.33 -5.40
N VAL A 314 18.30 9.66 -5.38
CA VAL A 314 17.81 11.05 -5.41
C VAL A 314 18.26 11.84 -4.17
N LEU A 315 18.25 11.23 -2.99
CA LEU A 315 18.71 11.87 -1.77
C LEU A 315 20.23 12.14 -1.78
N ARG A 316 21.03 11.18 -2.27
CA ARG A 316 22.49 11.38 -2.45
C ARG A 316 22.81 12.50 -3.45
N ALA A 317 22.08 12.57 -4.57
CA ALA A 317 22.26 13.64 -5.54
C ALA A 317 21.95 15.04 -4.95
N ARG A 318 21.03 15.14 -3.99
CA ARG A 318 20.69 16.39 -3.29
C ARG A 318 21.77 16.80 -2.29
N THR A 319 22.40 15.85 -1.58
CA THR A 319 23.46 16.13 -0.61
C THR A 319 24.81 16.37 -1.28
N GLY A 320 25.05 15.74 -2.44
CA GLY A 320 26.29 15.83 -3.22
C GLY A 320 26.49 17.11 -4.02
N ARG A 321 25.54 18.06 -4.03
CA ARG A 321 25.81 19.41 -4.56
C ARG A 321 26.84 20.09 -3.65
N PRO A 322 28.04 20.45 -4.13
CA PRO A 322 29.02 21.14 -3.31
C PRO A 322 28.40 22.46 -2.88
N ARG A 323 28.08 22.58 -1.59
CA ARG A 323 27.95 23.89 -0.96
C ARG A 323 29.30 24.56 -1.19
N LEU A 324 29.32 25.64 -1.97
CA LEU A 324 30.43 26.60 -2.06
C LEU A 324 30.72 27.14 -0.65
N ARG A 325 31.38 26.33 0.18
CA ARG A 325 31.85 26.67 1.52
C ARG A 325 33.36 26.64 1.46
N GLY A 326 33.90 27.74 0.94
CA GLY A 326 35.33 27.92 0.75
C GLY A 326 35.69 29.28 0.17
N LEU A 327 34.89 30.32 0.42
CA LEU A 327 35.25 31.69 0.08
C LEU A 327 35.87 32.35 1.32
N LEU A 328 37.11 31.95 1.65
CA LEU A 328 38.11 32.68 2.48
C LEU A 328 39.25 31.72 2.85
N GLY A 329 40.38 31.79 2.14
CA GLY A 329 41.55 30.97 2.47
C GLY A 329 42.73 31.04 1.49
N ARG A 330 43.41 32.19 1.44
CA ARG A 330 44.85 32.38 1.14
C ARG A 330 45.42 32.01 -0.24
N SER A 331 45.73 33.07 -0.99
CA SER A 331 46.98 33.37 -1.71
C SER A 331 47.76 32.29 -2.48
N ARG A 332 47.80 32.54 -3.81
CA ARG A 332 49.01 32.65 -4.65
C ARG A 332 49.73 31.35 -5.05
N ARG A 333 49.32 30.81 -6.20
CA ARG A 333 50.25 30.41 -7.28
C ARG A 333 49.51 30.30 -8.60
N GLU A 334 50.09 30.94 -9.62
CA GLU A 334 49.63 30.97 -10.99
C GLU A 334 49.59 29.55 -11.57
N HIS A 335 48.39 29.08 -11.92
CA HIS A 335 48.19 28.09 -12.97
C HIS A 335 46.87 28.40 -13.66
N ILE A 336 46.92 28.39 -14.98
CA ILE A 336 45.87 28.68 -15.94
C ILE A 336 44.57 27.97 -15.54
N PRO A 337 43.40 28.66 -15.48
CA PRO A 337 42.15 27.99 -15.15
C PRO A 337 41.70 27.14 -16.36
N PRO A 338 41.39 25.84 -16.22
CA PRO A 338 40.53 25.20 -17.19
C PRO A 338 39.15 25.85 -17.09
N LYS A 339 38.54 26.14 -18.23
CA LYS A 339 37.20 26.71 -18.34
C LYS A 339 36.21 25.92 -17.48
N ALA A 340 35.66 26.58 -16.47
CA ALA A 340 34.49 26.11 -15.74
C ALA A 340 33.30 26.07 -16.72
N GLY A 341 32.83 24.86 -17.06
CA GLY A 341 31.73 24.69 -17.99
C GLY A 341 31.52 23.29 -18.56
N ALA A 342 32.16 22.26 -18.02
CA ALA A 342 31.83 20.88 -18.35
C ALA A 342 31.51 20.15 -17.04
N GLU A 343 30.23 19.89 -16.80
CA GLU A 343 29.81 18.78 -15.95
C GLU A 343 30.61 17.55 -16.40
N THR A 344 31.48 17.01 -15.55
CA THR A 344 32.12 15.73 -15.83
C THR A 344 30.99 14.71 -16.03
N PRO A 345 30.83 14.13 -17.23
CA PRO A 345 29.78 13.14 -17.44
C PRO A 345 30.03 12.00 -16.45
N ALA A 346 29.00 11.63 -15.68
CA ALA A 346 29.10 10.60 -14.66
C ALA A 346 29.86 9.37 -15.20
N GLU A 347 30.98 9.06 -14.53
CA GLU A 347 31.97 8.09 -14.96
C GLU A 347 31.30 6.71 -15.11
N ARG A 348 31.51 6.06 -16.25
CA ARG A 348 30.97 4.73 -16.55
C ARG A 348 32.11 3.73 -16.47
N THR A 349 32.11 2.89 -15.43
CA THR A 349 33.15 1.89 -15.21
C THR A 349 32.80 0.60 -15.96
N PRO A 350 33.66 0.07 -16.85
CA PRO A 350 33.39 -1.21 -17.50
C PRO A 350 33.31 -2.37 -16.49
N LEU A 351 32.26 -3.19 -16.59
CA LEU A 351 32.10 -4.40 -15.75
C LEU A 351 32.32 -5.67 -16.58
N ALA A 352 31.77 -5.71 -17.79
CA ALA A 352 31.93 -6.80 -18.74
C ALA A 352 31.66 -6.29 -20.17
N GLU A 353 31.87 -7.14 -21.18
CA GLU A 353 31.54 -6.75 -22.55
C GLU A 353 30.05 -6.40 -22.70
N GLY A 354 29.77 -5.14 -23.07
CA GLY A 354 28.41 -4.64 -23.19
C GLY A 354 27.76 -4.18 -21.87
N VAL A 355 28.48 -4.20 -20.75
CA VAL A 355 27.95 -3.90 -19.40
C VAL A 355 28.88 -2.93 -18.67
N VAL A 356 28.30 -1.87 -18.10
CA VAL A 356 29.04 -0.85 -17.35
C VAL A 356 28.31 -0.53 -16.05
N GLU A 357 29.03 -0.10 -15.04
CA GLU A 357 28.48 0.55 -13.85
C GLU A 357 28.12 2.00 -14.18
N HIS A 358 26.98 2.46 -13.68
CA HIS A 358 26.58 3.86 -13.72
C HIS A 358 25.68 4.19 -12.52
N GLU A 359 26.04 5.21 -11.74
CA GLU A 359 25.31 5.65 -10.54
C GLU A 359 25.01 4.53 -9.52
N GLY A 360 25.91 3.55 -9.39
CA GLY A 360 25.76 2.41 -8.49
C GLY A 360 24.79 1.34 -8.99
N GLU A 361 24.46 1.32 -10.29
CA GLU A 361 23.73 0.23 -10.94
C GLU A 361 24.54 -0.35 -12.11
N ALA A 362 24.36 -1.63 -12.40
CA ALA A 362 24.80 -2.21 -13.65
C ALA A 362 23.82 -1.84 -14.78
N VAL A 363 24.34 -1.23 -15.85
CA VAL A 363 23.61 -0.79 -17.03
C VAL A 363 24.24 -1.32 -18.31
N LEU A 364 23.49 -1.30 -19.40
CA LEU A 364 24.04 -1.67 -20.71
C LEU A 364 24.94 -0.55 -21.25
N ALA A 365 26.07 -0.96 -21.83
CA ALA A 365 26.92 -0.06 -22.59
C ALA A 365 26.17 0.50 -23.82
N ARG A 366 26.53 1.70 -24.29
CA ARG A 366 25.90 2.31 -25.49
C ARG A 366 26.11 1.46 -26.76
N THR A 367 27.16 0.66 -26.78
CA THR A 367 27.53 -0.25 -27.86
C THR A 367 26.87 -1.62 -27.73
N ALA A 368 26.20 -1.92 -26.62
CA ALA A 368 25.52 -3.20 -26.44
C ALA A 368 24.41 -3.38 -27.49
N ARG A 369 24.28 -4.62 -28.00
CA ARG A 369 23.29 -5.00 -29.02
C ARG A 369 22.60 -6.31 -28.59
N PRO A 370 21.66 -6.27 -27.63
CA PRO A 370 20.99 -7.49 -27.15
C PRO A 370 20.31 -8.29 -28.27
N GLU A 371 19.87 -7.61 -29.33
CA GLU A 371 19.24 -8.24 -30.50
C GLU A 371 20.21 -9.07 -31.36
N ARG A 372 21.53 -8.94 -31.13
CA ARG A 372 22.60 -9.69 -31.79
C ARG A 372 23.41 -10.56 -30.82
N ASP A 373 23.29 -10.33 -29.53
CA ASP A 373 24.01 -11.05 -28.48
C ASP A 373 23.01 -11.69 -27.48
N PRO A 374 22.62 -12.96 -27.70
CA PRO A 374 21.70 -13.65 -26.81
C PRO A 374 22.31 -14.01 -25.43
N VAL A 375 23.63 -13.89 -25.26
CA VAL A 375 24.31 -14.18 -23.98
C VAL A 375 24.33 -12.95 -23.06
N LEU A 376 24.17 -11.76 -23.61
CA LEU A 376 24.21 -10.49 -22.88
C LEU A 376 23.33 -10.45 -21.62
N PRO A 377 22.09 -11.00 -21.56
CA PRO A 377 21.31 -11.01 -20.33
C PRO A 377 22.02 -11.72 -19.16
N LEU A 378 22.60 -12.90 -19.41
CA LEU A 378 23.34 -13.65 -18.39
C LEU A 378 24.66 -12.96 -18.04
N ARG A 379 25.36 -12.40 -19.03
CA ARG A 379 26.60 -11.64 -18.80
C ARG A 379 26.35 -10.40 -17.94
N ALA A 380 25.30 -9.64 -18.23
CA ALA A 380 24.89 -8.48 -17.45
C ALA A 380 24.52 -8.86 -16.02
N ALA A 381 23.80 -9.96 -15.84
CA ALA A 381 23.42 -10.46 -14.53
C ALA A 381 24.63 -10.92 -13.71
N ALA A 382 25.50 -11.74 -14.29
CA ALA A 382 26.72 -12.20 -13.63
C ALA A 382 27.64 -11.04 -13.26
N ALA A 383 27.87 -10.09 -14.18
CA ALA A 383 28.69 -8.91 -13.92
C ALA A 383 28.10 -8.04 -12.80
N ALA A 384 26.78 -7.83 -12.79
CA ALA A 384 26.09 -7.09 -11.74
C ALA A 384 26.24 -7.78 -10.38
N ALA A 385 25.98 -9.09 -10.32
CA ALA A 385 26.04 -9.87 -9.07
C ALA A 385 27.48 -9.94 -8.52
N GLN A 386 28.48 -10.16 -9.37
CA GLN A 386 29.90 -10.18 -8.96
C GLN A 386 30.38 -8.81 -8.46
N ALA A 387 29.85 -7.72 -9.01
CA ALA A 387 30.15 -6.37 -8.55
C ALA A 387 29.35 -5.98 -7.29
N GLY A 388 28.40 -6.80 -6.83
CA GLY A 388 27.49 -6.45 -5.74
C GLY A 388 26.53 -5.30 -6.10
N LEU A 389 26.24 -5.11 -7.38
CA LEU A 389 25.43 -4.02 -7.90
C LEU A 389 24.05 -4.51 -8.34
N PRO A 390 22.97 -3.75 -8.09
CA PRO A 390 21.67 -4.02 -8.69
C PRO A 390 21.73 -3.83 -10.21
N LEU A 391 20.99 -4.67 -10.94
CA LEU A 391 20.79 -4.46 -12.36
C LEU A 391 19.71 -3.39 -12.58
N SER A 392 19.99 -2.41 -13.43
CA SER A 392 19.08 -1.29 -13.63
C SER A 392 17.74 -1.76 -14.23
N PRO A 393 16.58 -1.31 -13.71
CA PRO A 393 15.28 -1.70 -14.23
C PRO A 393 15.11 -1.41 -15.73
N TYR A 394 15.71 -0.32 -16.22
CA TYR A 394 15.73 0.01 -17.65
C TYR A 394 16.52 -1.02 -18.46
N ALA A 395 17.70 -1.41 -17.98
CA ALA A 395 18.54 -2.42 -18.63
C ALA A 395 17.81 -3.76 -18.70
N VAL A 396 17.18 -4.20 -17.60
CA VAL A 396 16.42 -5.46 -17.56
C VAL A 396 15.26 -5.43 -18.55
N ARG A 397 14.46 -4.37 -18.56
CA ARG A 397 13.34 -4.22 -19.51
C ARG A 397 13.80 -4.23 -20.95
N HIS A 398 14.90 -3.55 -21.23
CA HIS A 398 15.47 -3.52 -22.58
C HIS A 398 15.90 -4.93 -22.99
N LEU A 399 16.65 -5.65 -22.14
CA LEU A 399 17.04 -7.04 -22.38
C LEU A 399 15.82 -7.95 -22.59
N ALA A 400 14.80 -7.85 -21.74
CA ALA A 400 13.59 -8.65 -21.85
C ALA A 400 12.83 -8.41 -23.17
N ALA A 401 12.85 -7.17 -23.68
CA ALA A 401 12.18 -6.79 -24.91
C ALA A 401 12.98 -7.13 -26.18
N THR A 402 14.31 -7.02 -26.15
CA THR A 402 15.14 -7.06 -27.38
C THR A 402 16.07 -8.26 -27.49
N ALA A 403 16.42 -8.92 -26.37
CA ALA A 403 17.35 -10.04 -26.40
C ALA A 403 16.73 -11.26 -27.11
N ARG A 404 17.51 -11.85 -28.03
CA ARG A 404 17.13 -13.11 -28.69
C ARG A 404 17.22 -14.28 -27.69
N PRO A 405 16.41 -15.34 -27.88
CA PRO A 405 16.58 -16.58 -27.13
C PRO A 405 17.98 -17.17 -27.33
N LEU A 406 18.51 -17.82 -26.28
CA LEU A 406 19.74 -18.60 -26.39
C LEU A 406 19.54 -19.77 -27.38
N PRO A 407 20.57 -20.11 -28.19
CA PRO A 407 20.52 -21.31 -29.01
C PRO A 407 20.58 -22.58 -28.16
N THR A 408 20.14 -23.70 -28.75
CA THR A 408 20.28 -25.04 -28.17
C THR A 408 21.26 -25.84 -29.03
N PRO A 409 22.38 -26.34 -28.47
CA PRO A 409 22.82 -26.21 -27.08
C PRO A 409 23.28 -24.78 -26.72
N TRP A 410 23.23 -24.44 -25.44
CA TRP A 410 23.72 -23.14 -24.96
C TRP A 410 25.20 -22.95 -25.30
N PRO A 411 25.64 -21.73 -25.67
CA PRO A 411 27.07 -21.42 -25.82
C PRO A 411 27.84 -21.65 -24.50
N ALA A 412 29.15 -21.90 -24.59
CA ALA A 412 30.00 -22.11 -23.42
C ALA A 412 29.93 -20.92 -22.45
N GLU A 413 30.06 -19.71 -22.99
CA GLU A 413 29.97 -18.46 -22.23
C GLU A 413 28.64 -18.37 -21.45
N ALA A 414 27.50 -18.70 -22.05
CA ALA A 414 26.21 -18.63 -21.36
C ALA A 414 26.16 -19.55 -20.13
N ARG A 415 26.73 -20.76 -20.23
CA ARG A 415 26.81 -21.69 -19.08
C ARG A 415 27.75 -21.16 -18.00
N GLU A 416 28.89 -20.60 -18.39
CA GLU A 416 29.85 -19.99 -17.46
C GLU A 416 29.20 -18.81 -16.72
N GLN A 417 28.54 -17.89 -17.43
CA GLN A 417 27.86 -16.74 -16.82
C GLN A 417 26.73 -17.17 -15.88
N LEU A 418 25.98 -18.23 -16.20
CA LEU A 418 24.98 -18.78 -15.27
C LEU A 418 25.64 -19.29 -13.98
N VAL A 419 26.75 -20.03 -14.08
CA VAL A 419 27.49 -20.51 -12.90
C VAL A 419 28.07 -19.35 -12.10
N THR A 420 28.63 -18.33 -12.77
CA THR A 420 29.14 -17.11 -12.13
C THR A 420 28.05 -16.33 -11.41
N LEU A 421 26.86 -16.23 -12.01
CA LEU A 421 25.69 -15.61 -11.37
C LEU A 421 25.28 -16.39 -10.12
N LEU A 422 25.10 -17.71 -10.21
CA LEU A 422 24.72 -18.54 -9.07
C LEU A 422 25.80 -18.57 -7.97
N GLY A 423 27.08 -18.47 -8.36
CA GLY A 423 28.22 -18.44 -7.46
C GLY A 423 28.46 -17.10 -6.74
N ALA A 424 27.73 -16.03 -7.07
CA ALA A 424 27.89 -14.72 -6.42
C ALA A 424 27.25 -14.63 -5.01
N GLY A 425 26.61 -15.69 -4.54
CA GLY A 425 26.04 -15.77 -3.19
C GLY A 425 24.82 -14.86 -3.01
N GLU A 426 24.79 -14.08 -1.93
CA GLU A 426 23.65 -13.22 -1.60
C GLU A 426 23.43 -12.10 -2.65
N ALA A 427 24.50 -11.62 -3.28
CA ALA A 427 24.42 -10.59 -4.33
C ALA A 427 23.63 -11.06 -5.57
N THR A 428 23.47 -12.37 -5.76
CA THR A 428 22.65 -12.96 -6.82
C THR A 428 21.17 -12.63 -6.65
N VAL A 429 20.67 -12.57 -5.42
CA VAL A 429 19.23 -12.44 -5.13
C VAL A 429 18.60 -11.22 -5.80
N PRO A 430 19.06 -9.97 -5.57
CA PRO A 430 18.44 -8.79 -6.19
C PRO A 430 18.54 -8.78 -7.72
N VAL A 431 19.59 -9.38 -8.28
CA VAL A 431 19.77 -9.50 -9.74
C VAL A 431 18.80 -10.52 -10.32
N TRP A 432 18.66 -11.68 -9.67
CA TRP A 432 17.72 -12.73 -10.07
C TRP A 432 16.27 -12.25 -10.00
N GLU A 433 15.90 -11.55 -8.92
CA GLU A 433 14.57 -10.93 -8.79
C GLU A 433 14.30 -9.92 -9.89
N ALA A 434 15.30 -9.11 -10.28
CA ALA A 434 15.14 -8.16 -11.37
C ALA A 434 14.87 -8.88 -12.71
N LEU A 435 15.64 -9.92 -13.03
CA LEU A 435 15.41 -10.73 -14.23
C LEU A 435 14.04 -11.42 -14.21
N GLU A 436 13.63 -11.95 -13.06
CA GLU A 436 12.37 -12.65 -12.87
C GLU A 436 11.16 -11.72 -13.02
N ALA A 437 11.25 -10.48 -12.52
CA ALA A 437 10.21 -9.47 -12.66
C ALA A 437 9.88 -9.13 -14.13
N GLU A 438 10.84 -9.32 -15.05
CA GLU A 438 10.63 -9.16 -16.49
C GLU A 438 10.57 -10.51 -17.25
N GLY A 439 10.48 -11.64 -16.53
CA GLY A 439 10.29 -12.98 -17.09
C GLY A 439 11.51 -13.57 -17.79
N LEU A 440 12.70 -12.99 -17.61
CA LEU A 440 13.94 -13.46 -18.25
C LEU A 440 14.37 -14.83 -17.71
N ILE A 441 14.21 -15.10 -16.42
CA ILE A 441 14.56 -16.41 -15.83
C ILE A 441 13.70 -17.51 -16.43
N THR A 442 12.37 -17.32 -16.49
CA THR A 442 11.46 -18.32 -17.09
C THR A 442 11.75 -18.53 -18.58
N ARG A 443 12.15 -17.48 -19.32
CA ARG A 443 12.58 -17.61 -20.72
C ARG A 443 13.86 -18.45 -20.86
N LEU A 444 14.81 -18.28 -19.95
CA LEU A 444 16.07 -19.03 -19.93
C LEU A 444 15.83 -20.48 -19.49
N LEU A 445 15.05 -20.68 -18.44
CA LEU A 445 14.79 -21.96 -17.80
C LEU A 445 13.26 -22.21 -17.78
N PRO A 446 12.66 -22.75 -18.86
CA PRO A 446 11.19 -22.89 -18.95
C PRO A 446 10.57 -23.68 -17.78
N ASP A 447 11.24 -24.73 -17.30
CA ASP A 447 10.76 -25.52 -16.16
C ASP A 447 10.77 -24.75 -14.82
N TRP A 448 11.43 -23.59 -14.75
CA TRP A 448 11.37 -22.69 -13.59
C TRP A 448 9.94 -22.29 -13.26
N GLU A 449 9.08 -22.10 -14.27
CA GLU A 449 7.67 -21.76 -14.09
C GLU A 449 6.94 -22.78 -13.19
N ARG A 450 7.33 -24.06 -13.27
CA ARG A 450 6.71 -25.12 -12.48
C ARG A 450 7.08 -25.09 -11.01
N VAL A 451 8.22 -24.50 -10.66
CA VAL A 451 8.78 -24.53 -9.30
C VAL A 451 8.77 -23.16 -8.61
N ARG A 452 8.81 -22.06 -9.37
CA ARG A 452 8.74 -20.70 -8.82
C ARG A 452 7.49 -20.51 -7.97
N CYS A 453 7.65 -19.80 -6.86
CA CYS A 453 6.56 -19.44 -5.95
C CYS A 453 5.74 -20.65 -5.44
N ARG A 454 6.26 -21.88 -5.48
CA ARG A 454 5.58 -23.00 -4.82
C ARG A 454 5.82 -22.93 -3.30
N PRO A 455 4.80 -23.19 -2.47
CA PRO A 455 4.99 -23.29 -1.03
C PRO A 455 5.89 -24.48 -0.68
N GLN A 456 6.94 -24.22 0.10
CA GLN A 456 7.85 -25.26 0.58
C GLN A 456 7.45 -25.71 1.97
N ARG A 457 6.84 -26.90 2.04
CA ARG A 457 6.40 -27.53 3.29
C ARG A 457 7.48 -28.40 3.93
N ASN A 458 8.60 -28.62 3.23
CA ASN A 458 9.68 -29.45 3.74
C ASN A 458 10.61 -28.61 4.65
N PRO A 459 10.75 -28.96 5.94
CA PRO A 459 11.59 -28.21 6.87
C PRO A 459 13.09 -28.21 6.52
N VAL A 460 13.53 -29.10 5.62
CA VAL A 460 14.92 -29.15 5.09
C VAL A 460 15.11 -28.18 3.93
N HIS A 461 14.04 -27.76 3.24
CA HIS A 461 14.06 -26.72 2.21
C HIS A 461 13.92 -25.34 2.86
N ARG A 462 14.96 -24.90 3.57
CA ARG A 462 15.06 -23.54 4.15
C ARG A 462 15.70 -22.51 3.22
N TRP A 463 16.28 -22.94 2.10
CA TRP A 463 17.20 -22.14 1.28
C TRP A 463 16.92 -22.17 -0.23
N THR A 464 15.70 -22.55 -0.63
CA THR A 464 15.21 -22.40 -2.01
C THR A 464 14.04 -21.45 -2.00
#